data_AF-A0A936VSP1-F1
#
_entry.id   AF-A0A936VSP1-F1
#
_cell.length_a   1.000
_cell.length_b   1.000
_cell.length_c   1.000
_cell.angle_alpha   90.00
_cell.angle_beta   90.00
_cell.angle_gamma   90.00
#
_symmetry.space_group_name_H-M   'P 1'
#
loop_
_entity.id
_entity.type
_entity.pdbx_description
1 polymer ?
#
loop_
_entity_poly.entity_id
_entity_poly.type
_entity_poly.pdbx_seq_one_letter_code
_entity_poly.pdbx_strand_id
1 'polypeptide(L)'
;MPLKRYGVLKGRAIAAKREEDQSSPHYQVHIQAGSTHYRIAVNVKSQLSPSELLFLVDDHFQHPITANLPSLEDEFTLLSSKPGGQAVDFIRGNLFDRSDMRLLPPNLPGPDNDLSDRIEHYVKRAIQELDARVYAFGERWGPEGGKADKIFGFRPGNGIHDIHMNQGNDTSHRGDDGVWQDGALLLHFPSTQQWVAVFLAFQSQAWHTDDRTGHASSDVPDPGPGPQPSPTEPDHLVRIIGALVNPIGPALEQETVTLLNASPADIDLAGWQIADRLKNKMALSGTIHSGAAITVKLSQEVQLGNKGGIVTLLNDKGLKVDGVSYTAEQSQKEGWTIVF
;
A
#
# COMPACT_ATOMS: atom_id res chain seq x y z
N MET A 1 15.70 -7.17 -11.24
CA MET A 1 16.43 -6.78 -9.99
C MET A 1 15.51 -5.80 -9.29
N PRO A 2 15.58 -5.64 -7.95
CA PRO A 2 14.79 -4.61 -7.26
C PRO A 2 14.96 -3.24 -7.93
N LEU A 3 13.94 -2.40 -7.82
CA LEU A 3 13.87 -1.11 -8.49
C LEU A 3 15.08 -0.25 -8.13
N LYS A 4 15.75 0.31 -9.15
CA LYS A 4 17.05 0.99 -8.94
C LYS A 4 16.88 2.43 -8.51
N ARG A 5 15.79 3.07 -8.95
CA ARG A 5 15.48 4.48 -8.70
C ARG A 5 14.10 4.63 -8.11
N TYR A 6 13.82 3.84 -7.08
CA TYR A 6 12.58 3.90 -6.33
C TYR A 6 12.43 5.23 -5.58
N GLY A 7 11.22 5.79 -5.62
CA GLY A 7 10.91 7.02 -4.92
C GLY A 7 9.47 7.47 -5.08
N VAL A 8 9.23 8.74 -4.76
CA VAL A 8 7.93 9.39 -4.91
C VAL A 8 8.08 10.69 -5.70
N LEU A 9 7.24 10.87 -6.72
CA LEU A 9 7.06 12.16 -7.39
C LEU A 9 5.90 12.90 -6.73
N LYS A 10 6.15 14.12 -6.23
CA LYS A 10 5.10 15.06 -5.83
C LYS A 10 4.97 16.16 -6.89
N GLY A 11 3.74 16.47 -7.30
CA GLY A 11 3.51 17.62 -8.17
C GLY A 11 2.04 17.84 -8.51
N ARG A 12 1.78 18.81 -9.39
CA ARG A 12 0.45 19.16 -9.87
C ARG A 12 0.15 18.44 -11.19
N ALA A 13 -1.02 17.82 -11.30
CA ALA A 13 -1.51 17.30 -12.57
C ALA A 13 -1.95 18.47 -13.48
N ILE A 14 -1.50 18.46 -14.73
CA ILE A 14 -1.82 19.53 -15.70
C ILE A 14 -2.46 19.02 -16.99
N ALA A 15 -2.33 17.74 -17.28
CA ALA A 15 -3.01 17.05 -18.38
C ALA A 15 -3.07 15.55 -18.11
N ALA A 16 -3.96 14.84 -18.80
CA ALA A 16 -4.00 13.38 -18.80
C ALA A 16 -4.43 12.86 -20.16
N LYS A 17 -4.03 11.63 -20.49
CA LYS A 17 -4.38 10.97 -21.75
C LYS A 17 -4.53 9.47 -21.53
N ARG A 18 -5.62 8.90 -22.04
CA ARG A 18 -5.78 7.45 -22.18
C ARG A 18 -5.07 7.00 -23.46
N GLU A 19 -4.19 6.00 -23.38
CA GLU A 19 -3.63 5.42 -24.59
C GLU A 19 -4.68 4.55 -25.31
N GLU A 20 -4.79 4.72 -26.62
CA GLU A 20 -5.75 3.98 -27.49
C GLU A 20 -5.19 2.63 -27.96
N ASP A 21 -3.90 2.36 -27.71
CA ASP A 21 -3.25 1.09 -28.06
C ASP A 21 -3.74 -0.04 -27.15
N GLN A 22 -4.34 -1.08 -27.74
CA GLN A 22 -4.91 -2.21 -27.01
C GLN A 22 -3.88 -3.23 -26.48
N SER A 23 -2.61 -3.12 -26.92
CA SER A 23 -1.56 -4.08 -26.55
C SER A 23 -1.00 -3.84 -25.15
N SER A 24 -0.88 -2.58 -24.71
CA SER A 24 -0.46 -2.20 -23.36
C SER A 24 -1.02 -0.82 -23.00
N PRO A 25 -2.35 -0.69 -22.81
CA PRO A 25 -2.95 0.60 -22.49
C PRO A 25 -2.40 1.07 -21.15
N HIS A 26 -1.94 2.31 -21.14
CA HIS A 26 -1.58 3.04 -19.92
C HIS A 26 -2.50 4.24 -19.78
N TYR A 27 -2.80 4.59 -18.54
CA TYR A 27 -3.32 5.91 -18.23
C TYR A 27 -2.14 6.85 -17.95
N GLN A 28 -1.98 7.88 -18.79
CA GLN A 28 -0.84 8.78 -18.74
C GLN A 28 -1.25 10.10 -18.07
N VAL A 29 -0.47 10.57 -17.10
CA VAL A 29 -0.70 11.87 -16.43
C VAL A 29 0.53 12.76 -16.59
N HIS A 30 0.31 14.00 -17.04
CA HIS A 30 1.35 15.02 -17.11
C HIS A 30 1.41 15.76 -15.79
N ILE A 31 2.54 15.65 -15.11
CA ILE A 31 2.81 16.32 -13.84
C ILE A 31 3.79 17.47 -14.07
N GLN A 32 3.48 18.60 -13.43
CA GLN A 32 4.40 19.71 -13.21
C GLN A 32 4.85 19.69 -11.76
N ALA A 33 6.16 19.54 -11.53
CA ALA A 33 6.81 19.53 -10.23
C ALA A 33 7.88 20.63 -10.24
N GLY A 34 7.57 21.77 -9.62
CA GLY A 34 8.33 23.01 -9.80
C GLY A 34 8.39 23.43 -11.27
N SER A 35 9.59 23.63 -11.80
CA SER A 35 9.83 23.91 -13.22
C SER A 35 9.99 22.65 -14.10
N THR A 36 9.95 21.47 -13.49
CA THR A 36 10.23 20.21 -14.18
C THR A 36 8.93 19.49 -14.55
N HIS A 37 8.90 18.90 -15.73
CA HIS A 37 7.78 18.09 -16.18
C HIS A 37 8.11 16.60 -16.09
N TYR A 38 7.08 15.82 -15.76
CA TYR A 38 7.14 14.38 -15.62
C TYR A 38 5.89 13.76 -16.25
N ARG A 39 6.02 12.52 -16.71
CA ARG A 39 4.89 11.66 -17.08
C ARG A 39 4.74 10.57 -16.03
N ILE A 40 3.55 10.40 -15.49
CA ILE A 40 3.17 9.20 -14.73
C ILE A 40 2.57 8.22 -15.73
N ALA A 41 3.08 7.00 -15.77
CA ALA A 41 2.54 5.91 -16.59
C ALA A 41 1.89 4.88 -15.67
N VAL A 42 0.56 4.91 -15.56
CA VAL A 42 -0.19 3.94 -14.76
C VAL A 42 -0.60 2.78 -15.65
N ASN A 43 -0.19 1.57 -15.30
CA ASN A 43 -0.60 0.36 -16.02
C ASN A 43 -2.11 0.17 -15.82
N VAL A 44 -2.86 0.02 -16.92
CA VAL A 44 -4.29 -0.33 -16.82
C VAL A 44 -4.60 -1.72 -17.34
N LYS A 45 -3.59 -2.48 -17.79
CA LYS A 45 -3.70 -3.87 -18.26
C LYS A 45 -2.38 -4.63 -18.10
N SER A 46 -2.44 -5.92 -17.77
CA SER A 46 -1.29 -6.84 -17.75
C SER A 46 -1.04 -7.50 -19.11
N GLN A 47 0.22 -7.80 -19.41
CA GLN A 47 0.63 -8.57 -20.60
C GLN A 47 0.57 -10.09 -20.38
N LEU A 48 0.46 -10.55 -19.13
CA LEU A 48 0.34 -11.97 -18.76
C LEU A 48 -1.11 -12.35 -18.52
N SER A 49 -1.45 -13.63 -18.72
CA SER A 49 -2.78 -14.14 -18.36
C SER A 49 -2.81 -14.55 -16.88
N PRO A 50 -3.85 -14.16 -16.11
CA PRO A 50 -4.95 -13.29 -16.51
C PRO A 50 -4.52 -11.82 -16.63
N SER A 51 -4.96 -11.15 -17.71
CA SER A 51 -4.51 -9.78 -18.04
C SER A 51 -5.14 -8.68 -17.18
N GLU A 52 -6.10 -9.05 -16.34
CA GLU A 52 -6.81 -8.14 -15.47
C GLU A 52 -5.96 -7.85 -14.23
N LEU A 53 -5.85 -6.56 -13.91
CA LEU A 53 -5.21 -6.08 -12.69
C LEU A 53 -6.23 -6.11 -11.55
N LEU A 54 -5.75 -6.47 -10.37
CA LEU A 54 -6.41 -6.10 -9.13
C LEU A 54 -6.23 -4.60 -8.95
N PHE A 55 -7.30 -3.92 -8.57
CA PHE A 55 -7.24 -2.51 -8.24
C PHE A 55 -8.07 -2.19 -7.00
N LEU A 56 -7.61 -1.21 -6.25
CA LEU A 56 -8.37 -0.56 -5.19
C LEU A 56 -8.26 0.95 -5.42
N VAL A 57 -9.42 1.62 -5.42
CA VAL A 57 -9.47 3.08 -5.28
C VAL A 57 -10.21 3.37 -3.97
N ASP A 58 -9.43 3.73 -2.97
CA ASP A 58 -9.90 4.21 -1.67
C ASP A 58 -10.02 5.73 -1.74
N ASP A 59 -11.25 6.23 -1.72
CA ASP A 59 -11.53 7.66 -1.85
C ASP A 59 -11.49 8.42 -0.52
N HIS A 60 -11.23 7.73 0.59
CA HIS A 60 -11.06 8.33 1.90
C HIS A 60 -9.87 7.69 2.63
N PHE A 61 -8.74 7.61 1.93
CA PHE A 61 -7.56 6.88 2.39
C PHE A 61 -6.98 7.48 3.67
N GLN A 62 -7.06 6.73 4.76
CA GLN A 62 -6.48 7.08 6.05
C GLN A 62 -5.34 6.12 6.37
N HIS A 63 -4.12 6.65 6.39
CA HIS A 63 -2.94 5.86 6.72
C HIS A 63 -1.83 6.78 7.24
N PRO A 64 -1.01 6.36 8.24
CA PRO A 64 0.06 7.20 8.79
C PRO A 64 1.11 7.66 7.76
N ILE A 65 1.17 7.02 6.59
CA ILE A 65 2.07 7.46 5.51
C ILE A 65 1.73 8.86 4.99
N THR A 66 0.46 9.26 4.99
CA THR A 66 0.03 10.55 4.43
C THR A 66 0.47 11.74 5.28
N ALA A 67 0.82 11.53 6.55
CA ALA A 67 1.19 12.60 7.47
C ALA A 67 2.42 13.41 7.03
N ASN A 68 3.41 12.75 6.42
CA ASN A 68 4.69 13.37 6.04
C ASN A 68 4.83 13.64 4.52
N LEU A 69 3.86 13.23 3.70
CA LEU A 69 3.92 13.49 2.25
C LEU A 69 3.74 14.98 1.90
N PRO A 70 2.88 15.76 2.58
CA PRO A 70 2.75 17.19 2.31
C PRO A 70 4.05 17.98 2.44
N SER A 71 4.96 17.58 3.33
CA SER A 71 6.24 18.28 3.55
C SER A 71 7.31 18.01 2.50
N LEU A 72 7.08 17.08 1.57
CA LEU A 72 7.98 16.89 0.42
C LEU A 72 7.93 18.10 -0.50
N GLU A 73 9.04 18.42 -1.16
CA GLU A 73 9.06 19.43 -2.22
C GLU A 73 8.34 18.90 -3.48
N ASP A 74 7.88 19.81 -4.35
CA ASP A 74 7.30 19.45 -5.65
C ASP A 74 8.43 19.01 -6.60
N GLU A 75 8.92 17.79 -6.41
CA GLU A 75 9.95 17.13 -7.20
C GLU A 75 9.85 15.59 -7.11
N PHE A 76 10.84 14.89 -7.67
CA PHE A 76 11.01 13.46 -7.40
C PHE A 76 12.01 13.24 -6.27
N THR A 77 11.56 12.62 -5.18
CA THR A 77 12.37 12.26 -4.03
C THR A 77 12.72 10.78 -4.06
N LEU A 78 14.01 10.44 -4.04
CA LEU A 78 14.47 9.06 -3.86
C LEU A 78 14.14 8.58 -2.45
N LEU A 79 13.62 7.37 -2.35
CA LEU A 79 13.24 6.77 -1.06
C LEU A 79 14.12 5.56 -0.75
N SER A 80 14.48 5.40 0.52
CA SER A 80 15.09 4.16 0.99
C SER A 80 14.02 3.11 1.23
N SER A 81 14.18 1.93 0.66
CA SER A 81 13.32 0.76 0.86
C SER A 81 13.53 0.15 2.25
N LYS A 82 12.90 0.74 3.27
CA LYS A 82 12.99 0.31 4.67
C LYS A 82 11.71 0.64 5.46
N PRO A 83 11.43 -0.12 6.54
CA PRO A 83 10.33 0.21 7.45
C PRO A 83 10.51 1.58 8.11
N GLY A 84 9.40 2.22 8.48
CA GLY A 84 9.38 3.53 9.12
C GLY A 84 9.72 4.72 8.21
N GLY A 85 10.07 4.49 6.94
CA GLY A 85 10.24 5.52 5.93
C GLY A 85 8.94 5.95 5.25
N GLN A 86 9.07 6.62 4.10
CA GLN A 86 7.95 6.98 3.23
C GLN A 86 7.77 6.00 2.06
N ALA A 87 8.61 4.95 1.98
CA ALA A 87 8.43 3.89 1.01
C ALA A 87 7.12 3.14 1.28
N VAL A 88 6.41 2.73 0.23
CA VAL A 88 5.19 1.94 0.35
C VAL A 88 5.49 0.45 0.20
N ASP A 89 4.77 -0.35 0.98
CA ASP A 89 4.74 -1.81 0.89
C ASP A 89 3.32 -2.25 1.27
N PHE A 90 2.61 -2.91 0.37
CA PHE A 90 1.18 -3.23 0.54
C PHE A 90 0.98 -4.18 1.72
N ILE A 91 1.85 -5.20 1.81
CA ILE A 91 1.78 -6.25 2.84
C ILE A 91 2.34 -5.72 4.15
N ARG A 92 3.60 -5.24 4.14
CA ARG A 92 4.34 -4.87 5.34
C ARG A 92 3.92 -3.53 5.91
N GLY A 93 3.36 -2.66 5.08
CA GLY A 93 2.86 -1.35 5.47
C GLY A 93 1.41 -1.36 5.95
N ASN A 94 0.67 -2.46 5.79
CA ASN A 94 -0.77 -2.52 6.09
C ASN A 94 -1.56 -1.38 5.41
N LEU A 95 -1.29 -1.14 4.12
CA LEU A 95 -1.91 -0.03 3.40
C LEU A 95 -3.42 -0.23 3.21
N PHE A 96 -3.85 -1.48 3.01
CA PHE A 96 -5.25 -1.86 2.84
C PHE A 96 -5.41 -3.37 3.09
N ASP A 97 -6.65 -3.84 3.18
CA ASP A 97 -6.98 -5.26 3.16
C ASP A 97 -7.09 -5.73 1.69
N ARG A 98 -6.32 -6.76 1.30
CA ARG A 98 -6.32 -7.22 -0.10
C ARG A 98 -7.70 -7.64 -0.60
N SER A 99 -8.59 -8.06 0.30
CA SER A 99 -9.96 -8.45 -0.05
C SER A 99 -10.83 -7.28 -0.52
N ASP A 100 -10.42 -6.03 -0.25
CA ASP A 100 -11.05 -4.80 -0.76
C ASP A 100 -10.73 -4.54 -2.23
N MET A 101 -9.65 -5.15 -2.75
CA MET A 101 -9.30 -5.03 -4.16
C MET A 101 -10.35 -5.74 -5.02
N ARG A 102 -10.61 -5.14 -6.18
CA ARG A 102 -11.58 -5.65 -7.15
C ARG A 102 -10.87 -6.02 -8.43
N LEU A 103 -11.48 -6.93 -9.18
CA LEU A 103 -11.18 -7.13 -10.59
C LEU A 103 -12.00 -6.12 -11.37
N LEU A 104 -11.33 -5.23 -12.11
CA LEU A 104 -12.01 -4.50 -13.17
C LEU A 104 -11.37 -4.90 -14.49
N PRO A 105 -12.19 -5.14 -15.52
CA PRO A 105 -11.68 -5.18 -16.87
C PRO A 105 -10.95 -3.87 -17.18
N PRO A 106 -9.86 -3.93 -17.97
CA PRO A 106 -8.98 -2.79 -18.21
C PRO A 106 -9.67 -1.64 -18.97
N ASN A 107 -10.66 -2.00 -19.81
CA ASN A 107 -11.42 -1.08 -20.63
C ASN A 107 -12.78 -1.70 -20.98
N LEU A 108 -13.88 -1.04 -20.59
CA LEU A 108 -15.22 -1.38 -21.01
C LEU A 108 -15.91 -0.18 -21.66
N PRO A 109 -16.78 -0.38 -22.66
CA PRO A 109 -17.62 0.70 -23.16
C PRO A 109 -18.64 1.14 -22.10
N GLY A 110 -18.72 2.44 -21.83
CA GLY A 110 -19.65 3.04 -20.86
C GLY A 110 -18.90 3.74 -19.73
N PRO A 111 -19.52 4.70 -19.02
CA PRO A 111 -18.85 5.41 -17.94
C PRO A 111 -18.79 4.57 -16.65
N ASP A 112 -17.72 4.78 -15.89
CA ASP A 112 -17.53 4.31 -14.51
C ASP A 112 -17.50 2.78 -14.37
N ASN A 113 -17.16 2.07 -15.46
CA ASN A 113 -17.16 0.60 -15.48
C ASN A 113 -15.78 -0.02 -15.69
N ASP A 114 -14.73 0.80 -15.77
CA ASP A 114 -13.35 0.34 -15.86
C ASP A 114 -12.38 1.12 -14.97
N LEU A 115 -11.17 0.58 -14.79
CA LEU A 115 -10.13 1.18 -13.97
C LEU A 115 -9.71 2.57 -14.46
N SER A 116 -9.65 2.77 -15.78
CA SER A 116 -9.22 4.04 -16.35
C SER A 116 -10.23 5.13 -16.04
N ASP A 117 -11.53 4.85 -16.09
CA ASP A 117 -12.59 5.81 -15.77
C ASP A 117 -12.47 6.28 -14.31
N ARG A 118 -12.22 5.36 -13.37
CA ARG A 118 -12.04 5.72 -11.94
C ARG A 118 -10.79 6.56 -11.72
N ILE A 119 -9.66 6.22 -12.34
CA ILE A 119 -8.44 7.03 -12.27
C ILE A 119 -8.68 8.40 -12.92
N GLU A 120 -9.33 8.42 -14.08
CA GLU A 120 -9.63 9.62 -14.84
C GLU A 120 -10.51 10.59 -14.08
N HIS A 121 -11.52 10.09 -13.36
CA HIS A 121 -12.36 10.90 -12.48
C HIS A 121 -11.52 11.73 -11.49
N TYR A 122 -10.64 11.07 -10.73
CA TYR A 122 -9.82 11.74 -9.72
C TYR A 122 -8.70 12.59 -10.32
N VAL A 123 -8.07 12.16 -11.41
CA VAL A 123 -7.03 12.93 -12.09
C VAL A 123 -7.61 14.21 -12.72
N LYS A 124 -8.79 14.14 -13.35
CA LYS A 124 -9.48 15.33 -13.88
C LYS A 124 -9.79 16.33 -12.77
N ARG A 125 -10.27 15.85 -11.61
CA ARG A 125 -10.47 16.70 -10.44
C ARG A 125 -9.16 17.35 -9.98
N ALA A 126 -8.06 16.59 -9.90
CA ALA A 126 -6.76 17.11 -9.51
C ALA A 126 -6.15 18.11 -10.52
N ILE A 127 -6.54 18.06 -11.79
CA ILE A 127 -6.19 19.08 -12.79
C ILE A 127 -6.97 20.39 -12.55
N GLN A 128 -8.24 20.29 -12.11
CA GLN A 128 -9.13 21.42 -11.87
C GLN A 128 -8.84 22.13 -10.54
N GLU A 129 -8.53 21.39 -9.48
CA GLU A 129 -8.18 21.91 -8.15
C GLU A 129 -6.69 22.25 -8.09
N LEU A 130 -6.34 23.53 -8.22
CA LEU A 130 -4.94 23.99 -8.36
C LEU A 130 -4.05 23.71 -7.13
N ASP A 131 -4.65 23.55 -5.95
CA ASP A 131 -4.00 23.16 -4.70
C ASP A 131 -3.83 21.64 -4.57
N ALA A 132 -4.51 20.83 -5.39
CA ALA A 132 -4.37 19.39 -5.37
C ALA A 132 -2.92 18.96 -5.68
N ARG A 133 -2.50 17.85 -5.07
CA ARG A 133 -1.19 17.25 -5.28
C ARG A 133 -1.30 15.78 -5.57
N VAL A 134 -0.55 15.35 -6.59
CA VAL A 134 -0.40 13.96 -6.97
C VAL A 134 0.93 13.46 -6.44
N TYR A 135 0.91 12.27 -5.84
CA TYR A 135 2.05 11.51 -5.35
C TYR A 135 2.11 10.18 -6.09
N ALA A 136 3.13 9.97 -6.90
CA ALA A 136 3.33 8.71 -7.61
C ALA A 136 4.57 7.99 -7.07
N PHE A 137 4.34 6.83 -6.45
CA PHE A 137 5.37 5.91 -5.99
C PHE A 137 5.71 4.92 -7.09
N GLY A 138 6.99 4.68 -7.31
CA GLY A 138 7.48 3.76 -8.33
C GLY A 138 8.93 4.05 -8.71
N GLU A 139 9.37 3.55 -9.86
CA GLU A 139 10.70 3.80 -10.38
C GLU A 139 10.72 5.03 -11.31
N ARG A 140 11.75 5.87 -11.19
CA ARG A 140 11.97 7.00 -12.10
C ARG A 140 12.81 6.62 -13.31
N TRP A 141 12.26 6.84 -14.51
CA TRP A 141 13.05 6.89 -15.74
C TRP A 141 13.44 8.33 -16.10
N GLY A 142 14.51 8.49 -16.87
CA GLY A 142 15.02 9.80 -17.28
C GLY A 142 15.64 10.62 -16.12
N PRO A 143 15.98 11.90 -16.34
CA PRO A 143 15.74 12.67 -17.56
C PRO A 143 16.50 12.10 -18.77
N GLU A 144 15.83 11.98 -19.90
CA GLU A 144 16.38 11.48 -21.16
C GLU A 144 16.93 12.64 -21.99
N GLY A 145 18.25 12.83 -21.96
CA GLY A 145 18.92 13.87 -22.72
C GLY A 145 18.58 13.83 -24.22
N GLY A 146 18.20 14.97 -24.78
CA GLY A 146 17.89 15.14 -26.21
C GLY A 146 16.57 14.52 -26.69
N LYS A 147 15.86 13.77 -25.84
CA LYS A 147 14.58 13.13 -26.18
C LYS A 147 13.41 13.90 -25.56
N ALA A 148 12.35 14.08 -26.33
CA ALA A 148 11.07 14.57 -25.81
C ALA A 148 10.26 13.41 -25.24
N ASP A 149 9.41 13.69 -24.27
CA ASP A 149 8.38 12.75 -23.85
C ASP A 149 7.45 12.42 -25.03
N LYS A 150 7.16 11.12 -25.21
CA LYS A 150 6.40 10.62 -26.37
C LYS A 150 4.90 10.94 -26.31
N ILE A 151 4.36 11.28 -25.14
CA ILE A 151 2.92 11.50 -24.93
C ILE A 151 2.59 13.00 -24.88
N PHE A 152 3.35 13.76 -24.10
CA PHE A 152 3.09 15.17 -23.81
C PHE A 152 4.13 16.12 -24.42
N GLY A 153 5.20 15.61 -25.03
CA GLY A 153 6.14 16.41 -25.83
C GLY A 153 7.11 17.31 -25.05
N PHE A 154 7.07 17.33 -23.71
CA PHE A 154 8.02 18.09 -22.91
C PHE A 154 9.44 17.53 -23.01
N ARG A 155 10.45 18.37 -22.77
CA ARG A 155 11.88 18.01 -22.84
C ARG A 155 12.61 18.40 -21.55
N PRO A 156 13.52 17.56 -21.02
CA PRO A 156 13.78 16.18 -21.44
C PRO A 156 12.62 15.25 -21.07
N GLY A 157 12.48 14.12 -21.77
CA GLY A 157 11.58 13.03 -21.37
C GLY A 157 11.95 12.53 -19.97
N ASN A 158 10.96 12.33 -19.10
CA ASN A 158 11.16 12.06 -17.67
C ASN A 158 9.85 11.54 -17.07
N GLY A 159 9.90 10.67 -16.07
CA GLY A 159 8.66 10.19 -15.46
C GLY A 159 8.81 8.98 -14.54
N ILE A 160 7.65 8.45 -14.11
CA ILE A 160 7.49 7.41 -13.10
C ILE A 160 6.66 6.23 -13.63
N HIS A 161 7.20 5.02 -13.51
CA HIS A 161 6.56 3.75 -13.87
C HIS A 161 6.60 2.77 -12.69
N ASP A 162 6.19 1.51 -12.92
CA ASP A 162 6.10 0.46 -11.91
C ASP A 162 5.19 0.86 -10.73
N ILE A 163 4.07 1.50 -11.08
CA ILE A 163 3.04 2.00 -10.15
C ILE A 163 2.06 0.87 -9.83
N HIS A 164 2.56 -0.23 -9.29
CA HIS A 164 1.81 -1.39 -8.82
C HIS A 164 2.62 -2.12 -7.75
N MET A 165 2.08 -3.18 -7.15
CA MET A 165 2.81 -4.06 -6.25
C MET A 165 4.06 -4.61 -6.96
N ASN A 166 5.24 -4.44 -6.36
CA ASN A 166 6.54 -4.78 -6.93
C ASN A 166 7.22 -5.89 -6.10
N GLN A 167 6.41 -6.89 -5.72
CA GLN A 167 6.80 -8.05 -4.94
C GLN A 167 5.83 -9.21 -5.19
N GLY A 168 6.23 -10.41 -4.77
CA GLY A 168 5.41 -11.62 -4.87
C GLY A 168 5.25 -12.11 -6.30
N ASN A 169 6.08 -11.69 -7.24
CA ASN A 169 5.96 -12.08 -8.64
C ASN A 169 6.19 -13.59 -8.86
N ASP A 170 5.64 -14.10 -9.95
CA ASP A 170 5.97 -15.44 -10.43
C ASP A 170 7.47 -15.58 -10.79
N THR A 171 7.92 -16.81 -11.03
CA THR A 171 9.35 -17.10 -11.29
C THR A 171 9.95 -16.35 -12.47
N SER A 172 9.15 -15.96 -13.47
CA SER A 172 9.62 -15.24 -14.66
C SER A 172 9.89 -13.75 -14.40
N HIS A 173 9.21 -13.15 -13.42
CA HIS A 173 9.37 -11.74 -13.04
C HIS A 173 9.93 -11.56 -11.62
N ARG A 174 10.25 -12.65 -10.92
CA ARG A 174 10.85 -12.67 -9.57
C ARG A 174 12.04 -11.72 -9.42
N GLY A 175 12.77 -11.48 -10.50
CA GLY A 175 13.89 -10.55 -10.49
C GLY A 175 13.51 -9.17 -9.97
N ASP A 176 12.28 -8.71 -10.20
CA ASP A 176 11.84 -7.34 -9.91
C ASP A 176 11.24 -7.19 -8.51
N ASP A 177 11.10 -8.31 -7.79
CA ASP A 177 10.65 -8.31 -6.40
C ASP A 177 11.60 -7.55 -5.47
N GLY A 178 11.01 -6.93 -4.46
CA GLY A 178 11.73 -6.27 -3.39
C GLY A 178 10.78 -5.76 -2.32
N VAL A 179 11.29 -5.63 -1.11
CA VAL A 179 10.53 -5.10 0.03
C VAL A 179 10.53 -3.58 0.01
N TRP A 180 9.46 -2.93 0.46
CA TRP A 180 9.38 -1.45 0.55
C TRP A 180 9.72 -0.74 -0.76
N GLN A 181 9.16 -1.22 -1.87
CA GLN A 181 9.32 -0.62 -3.18
C GLN A 181 8.05 -0.74 -4.04
N ASP A 182 6.89 -0.95 -3.42
CA ASP A 182 5.65 -1.02 -4.16
C ASP A 182 5.33 0.34 -4.79
N GLY A 183 4.51 0.32 -5.83
CA GLY A 183 4.01 1.49 -6.51
C GLY A 183 2.58 1.81 -6.10
N ALA A 184 2.25 3.10 -6.07
CA ALA A 184 0.93 3.60 -5.72
C ALA A 184 0.73 5.01 -6.29
N LEU A 185 -0.52 5.40 -6.52
CA LEU A 185 -0.89 6.77 -6.86
C LEU A 185 -1.77 7.34 -5.75
N LEU A 186 -1.30 8.38 -5.07
CA LEU A 186 -2.10 9.12 -4.10
C LEU A 186 -2.43 10.51 -4.65
N LEU A 187 -3.65 10.98 -4.39
CA LEU A 187 -4.09 12.33 -4.68
C LEU A 187 -4.54 12.98 -3.38
N HIS A 188 -4.00 14.15 -3.07
CA HIS A 188 -4.38 14.96 -1.94
C HIS A 188 -5.18 16.17 -2.43
N PHE A 189 -6.36 16.37 -1.88
CA PHE A 189 -7.24 17.51 -2.10
C PHE A 189 -7.30 18.34 -0.80
N PRO A 190 -6.41 19.34 -0.61
CA PRO A 190 -6.29 20.06 0.65
C PRO A 190 -7.57 20.80 1.04
N SER A 191 -8.29 21.34 0.07
CA SER A 191 -9.55 22.05 0.28
C SER A 191 -10.62 21.21 0.97
N THR A 192 -10.63 19.89 0.76
CA THR A 192 -11.55 18.94 1.41
C THR A 192 -10.86 18.03 2.44
N GLN A 193 -9.57 18.25 2.73
CA GLN A 193 -8.75 17.38 3.58
C GLN A 193 -8.85 15.89 3.18
N GLN A 194 -8.98 15.61 1.89
CA GLN A 194 -9.25 14.28 1.38
C GLN A 194 -8.00 13.69 0.72
N TRP A 195 -7.72 12.44 1.06
CA TRP A 195 -6.76 11.60 0.37
C TRP A 195 -7.50 10.54 -0.43
N VAL A 196 -7.11 10.39 -1.69
CA VAL A 196 -7.53 9.28 -2.55
C VAL A 196 -6.31 8.45 -2.86
N ALA A 197 -6.41 7.14 -2.70
CA ALA A 197 -5.34 6.20 -3.01
C ALA A 197 -5.77 5.22 -4.11
N VAL A 198 -4.89 4.99 -5.07
CA VAL A 198 -5.03 3.98 -6.11
C VAL A 198 -3.89 2.97 -5.95
N PHE A 199 -4.27 1.72 -5.70
CA PHE A 199 -3.37 0.59 -5.56
C PHE A 199 -3.65 -0.43 -6.66
N LEU A 200 -2.58 -0.99 -7.24
CA LEU A 200 -2.65 -1.94 -8.35
C LEU A 200 -1.78 -3.15 -8.03
N ALA A 201 -2.27 -4.34 -8.35
CA ALA A 201 -1.50 -5.58 -8.24
C ALA A 201 -1.88 -6.54 -9.38
N PHE A 202 -0.96 -7.42 -9.75
CA PHE A 202 -1.28 -8.51 -10.68
C PHE A 202 -1.91 -9.66 -9.92
N GLN A 203 -2.91 -10.33 -10.51
CA GLN A 203 -3.57 -11.47 -9.88
C GLN A 203 -2.64 -12.65 -9.57
N SER A 204 -1.53 -12.77 -10.31
CA SER A 204 -0.52 -13.81 -10.11
C SER A 204 0.43 -13.52 -8.95
N GLN A 205 0.40 -12.32 -8.37
CA GLN A 205 1.30 -11.96 -7.28
C GLN A 205 0.85 -12.59 -5.96
N ALA A 206 1.82 -13.10 -5.21
CA ALA A 206 1.61 -13.63 -3.87
C ALA A 206 1.49 -12.51 -2.84
N TRP A 207 0.58 -12.70 -1.88
CA TRP A 207 0.34 -11.77 -0.77
C TRP A 207 1.10 -12.11 0.52
N HIS A 208 1.85 -13.21 0.48
CA HIS A 208 2.84 -13.58 1.50
C HIS A 208 4.21 -13.62 0.85
N THR A 209 5.09 -12.72 1.27
CA THR A 209 6.42 -12.56 0.66
C THR A 209 7.53 -12.57 1.70
N ASP A 210 8.71 -13.03 1.30
CA ASP A 210 9.90 -13.04 2.15
C ASP A 210 10.32 -11.62 2.55
N ASP A 211 10.56 -11.42 3.85
CA ASP A 211 10.83 -10.11 4.48
C ASP A 211 12.13 -9.43 4.04
N ARG A 212 12.96 -10.09 3.22
CA ARG A 212 14.23 -9.54 2.73
C ARG A 212 14.22 -9.33 1.23
N THR A 213 13.62 -10.25 0.49
CA THR A 213 13.68 -10.31 -0.97
C THR A 213 12.39 -9.87 -1.64
N GLY A 214 11.25 -9.90 -0.94
CA GLY A 214 9.94 -9.67 -1.53
C GLY A 214 9.46 -10.83 -2.42
N HIS A 215 10.20 -11.95 -2.50
CA HIS A 215 9.76 -13.12 -3.26
C HIS A 215 8.56 -13.78 -2.61
N ALA A 216 7.69 -14.41 -3.41
CA ALA A 216 6.61 -15.26 -2.91
C ALA A 216 7.13 -16.28 -1.89
N SER A 217 6.47 -16.36 -0.73
CA SER A 217 6.86 -17.27 0.35
C SER A 217 6.63 -18.72 -0.04
N SER A 218 7.60 -19.59 0.22
CA SER A 218 7.44 -21.04 0.03
C SER A 218 6.49 -21.69 1.05
N ASP A 219 6.18 -21.00 2.15
CA ASP A 219 5.23 -21.48 3.15
C ASP A 219 3.76 -21.40 2.69
N VAL A 220 3.51 -20.66 1.60
CA VAL A 220 2.21 -20.55 0.93
C VAL A 220 2.38 -20.92 -0.55
N PRO A 221 2.42 -22.23 -0.88
CA PRO A 221 2.75 -22.67 -2.23
C PRO A 221 1.63 -22.44 -3.26
N ASP A 222 0.39 -22.23 -2.79
CA ASP A 222 -0.79 -21.99 -3.66
C ASP A 222 -1.67 -20.87 -3.08
N PRO A 223 -1.25 -19.59 -3.21
CA PRO A 223 -1.99 -18.45 -2.67
C PRO A 223 -3.33 -18.20 -3.38
N GLY A 224 -3.66 -18.96 -4.44
CA GLY A 224 -4.82 -18.70 -5.28
C GLY A 224 -4.69 -17.38 -6.07
N PRO A 225 -5.37 -17.25 -7.23
CA PRO A 225 -5.37 -16.00 -7.97
C PRO A 225 -6.33 -14.99 -7.32
N GLY A 226 -5.91 -13.73 -7.31
CA GLY A 226 -6.81 -12.61 -7.02
C GLY A 226 -6.76 -12.09 -5.57
N PRO A 227 -7.80 -11.38 -5.13
CA PRO A 227 -7.77 -10.59 -3.91
C PRO A 227 -8.21 -11.37 -2.66
N GLN A 228 -8.90 -12.50 -2.83
CA GLN A 228 -9.44 -13.29 -1.73
C GLN A 228 -8.40 -14.31 -1.28
N PRO A 229 -8.10 -14.40 0.04
CA PRO A 229 -7.23 -15.44 0.57
C PRO A 229 -7.71 -16.85 0.22
N SER A 230 -6.79 -17.73 -0.15
CA SER A 230 -7.08 -19.16 -0.28
C SER A 230 -7.22 -19.82 1.11
N PRO A 231 -7.89 -20.98 1.25
CA PRO A 231 -7.98 -21.68 2.54
C PRO A 231 -6.64 -22.12 3.13
N THR A 232 -5.56 -22.08 2.35
CA THR A 232 -4.20 -22.42 2.83
C THR A 232 -3.46 -21.21 3.40
N GLU A 233 -4.00 -20.01 3.20
CA GLU A 233 -3.44 -18.77 3.72
C GLU A 233 -3.95 -18.49 5.14
N PRO A 234 -3.10 -17.96 6.03
CA PRO A 234 -3.45 -17.73 7.42
C PRO A 234 -4.29 -16.46 7.64
N ASP A 235 -4.57 -15.70 6.58
CA ASP A 235 -5.26 -14.42 6.64
C ASP A 235 -6.58 -14.51 7.41
N HIS A 236 -6.79 -13.53 8.28
CA HIS A 236 -8.04 -13.31 9.02
C HIS A 236 -8.46 -14.42 9.98
N LEU A 237 -7.65 -15.47 10.20
CA LEU A 237 -7.90 -16.48 11.23
C LEU A 237 -8.03 -15.85 12.63
N VAL A 238 -7.14 -14.90 12.93
CA VAL A 238 -7.20 -14.05 14.13
C VAL A 238 -7.17 -12.60 13.68
N ARG A 239 -8.13 -11.80 14.14
CA ARG A 239 -8.30 -10.39 13.77
C ARG A 239 -7.81 -9.45 14.85
N ILE A 240 -7.17 -8.36 14.46
CA ILE A 240 -6.91 -7.22 15.35
C ILE A 240 -8.16 -6.34 15.34
N ILE A 241 -8.94 -6.36 16.41
CA ILE A 241 -10.22 -5.62 16.49
C ILE A 241 -10.13 -4.32 17.28
N GLY A 242 -9.01 -4.09 17.97
CA GLY A 242 -8.76 -2.80 18.60
C GLY A 242 -7.38 -2.67 19.22
N ALA A 243 -6.97 -1.44 19.50
CA ALA A 243 -5.72 -1.14 20.18
C ALA A 243 -5.84 0.09 21.10
N LEU A 244 -5.34 -0.01 22.32
CA LEU A 244 -5.11 1.14 23.19
C LEU A 244 -3.70 1.66 22.93
N VAL A 245 -3.59 2.75 22.18
CA VAL A 245 -2.29 3.30 21.74
C VAL A 245 -1.87 4.55 22.51
N ASN A 246 -2.79 5.14 23.28
CA ASN A 246 -2.55 6.35 24.06
C ASN A 246 -3.19 6.17 25.45
N PRO A 247 -2.59 5.35 26.34
CA PRO A 247 -3.16 5.04 27.66
C PRO A 247 -3.17 6.27 28.60
N ILE A 248 -4.02 6.24 29.63
CA ILE A 248 -4.09 7.32 30.63
C ILE A 248 -2.81 7.36 31.47
N GLY A 249 -2.24 8.55 31.60
CA GLY A 249 -1.17 8.86 32.54
C GLY A 249 0.23 8.79 31.95
N PRO A 250 1.27 9.10 32.75
CA PRO A 250 2.63 9.30 32.28
C PRO A 250 3.39 8.01 31.91
N ALA A 251 2.75 6.83 32.06
CA ALA A 251 3.42 5.55 31.92
C ALA A 251 3.44 5.08 30.46
N LEU A 252 4.64 4.88 29.93
CA LEU A 252 4.94 4.38 28.58
C LEU A 252 4.53 2.89 28.35
N GLU A 253 3.79 2.26 29.26
CA GLU A 253 3.76 0.79 29.39
C GLU A 253 2.36 0.19 29.57
N GLN A 254 1.34 0.79 28.98
CA GLN A 254 -0.03 0.26 29.03
C GLN A 254 -0.70 0.14 27.67
N GLU A 255 0.10 0.16 26.59
CA GLU A 255 -0.43 -0.11 25.27
C GLU A 255 -0.95 -1.56 25.19
N THR A 256 -2.09 -1.74 24.54
CA THR A 256 -2.68 -3.07 24.37
C THR A 256 -3.23 -3.26 22.97
N VAL A 257 -3.31 -4.52 22.55
CA VAL A 257 -3.93 -4.95 21.29
C VAL A 257 -4.98 -6.00 21.62
N THR A 258 -6.19 -5.86 21.09
CA THR A 258 -7.28 -6.83 21.24
C THR A 258 -7.36 -7.71 20.00
N LEU A 259 -7.24 -9.02 20.23
CA LEU A 259 -7.23 -10.05 19.19
C LEU A 259 -8.51 -10.89 19.30
N LEU A 260 -9.16 -11.16 18.17
CA LEU A 260 -10.34 -12.02 18.05
C LEU A 260 -10.00 -13.25 17.22
N ASN A 261 -10.16 -14.45 17.75
CA ASN A 261 -10.12 -15.66 16.93
C ASN A 261 -11.45 -15.82 16.18
N ALA A 262 -11.43 -15.55 14.88
CA ALA A 262 -12.60 -15.63 14.01
C ALA A 262 -12.79 -17.03 13.39
N SER A 263 -11.86 -17.95 13.65
CA SER A 263 -11.91 -19.32 13.16
C SER A 263 -12.75 -20.23 14.08
N PRO A 264 -13.21 -21.39 13.59
CA PRO A 264 -13.97 -22.35 14.40
C PRO A 264 -13.11 -23.17 15.37
N ALA A 265 -11.77 -23.05 15.32
CA ALA A 265 -10.85 -23.85 16.12
C ALA A 265 -10.11 -23.00 17.16
N ASP A 266 -9.67 -23.62 18.26
CA ASP A 266 -8.79 -22.97 19.23
C ASP A 266 -7.40 -22.73 18.60
N ILE A 267 -6.82 -21.56 18.85
CA ILE A 267 -5.52 -21.15 18.30
C ILE A 267 -4.50 -21.04 19.43
N ASP A 268 -3.44 -21.85 19.36
CA ASP A 268 -2.24 -21.70 20.18
C ASP A 268 -1.35 -20.60 19.59
N LEU A 269 -0.99 -19.62 20.42
CA LEU A 269 -0.16 -18.48 20.05
C LEU A 269 1.34 -18.75 20.24
N ALA A 270 1.75 -19.96 20.57
CA ALA A 270 3.17 -20.32 20.63
C ALA A 270 3.87 -19.99 19.30
N GLY A 271 4.90 -19.14 19.37
CA GLY A 271 5.65 -18.69 18.18
C GLY A 271 5.03 -17.52 17.42
N TRP A 272 3.77 -17.17 17.69
CA TRP A 272 3.12 -16.00 17.08
C TRP A 272 3.71 -14.70 17.60
N GLN A 273 3.58 -13.62 16.84
CA GLN A 273 4.20 -12.33 17.16
C GLN A 273 3.30 -11.16 16.80
N ILE A 274 3.40 -10.06 17.56
CA ILE A 274 2.92 -8.74 17.14
C ILE A 274 4.12 -7.91 16.71
N ALA A 275 3.97 -7.16 15.61
CA ALA A 275 4.98 -6.24 15.11
C ALA A 275 4.46 -4.81 14.94
N ASP A 276 5.31 -3.83 15.24
CA ASP A 276 5.04 -2.40 15.00
C ASP A 276 5.50 -1.93 13.61
N ARG A 277 5.35 -0.61 13.36
CA ARG A 277 5.76 0.06 12.12
C ARG A 277 7.24 -0.04 11.80
N LEU A 278 8.09 -0.15 12.81
CA LEU A 278 9.53 -0.27 12.65
C LEU A 278 9.97 -1.75 12.55
N LYS A 279 9.00 -2.68 12.52
CA LYS A 279 9.21 -4.12 12.51
C LYS A 279 9.87 -4.65 13.78
N ASN A 280 9.80 -3.89 14.88
CA ASN A 280 10.08 -4.49 16.18
C ASN A 280 8.97 -5.49 16.51
N LYS A 281 9.33 -6.59 17.17
CA LYS A 281 8.44 -7.73 17.38
C LYS A 281 8.39 -8.12 18.85
N MET A 282 7.21 -8.51 19.31
CA MET A 282 6.98 -9.12 20.62
C MET A 282 6.33 -10.50 20.38
N ALA A 283 6.86 -11.52 21.06
CA ALA A 283 6.26 -12.85 21.03
C ALA A 283 4.95 -12.93 21.82
N LEU A 284 4.01 -13.73 21.34
CA LEU A 284 2.76 -14.05 21.99
C LEU A 284 2.83 -15.42 22.68
N SER A 285 1.86 -15.68 23.55
CA SER A 285 1.70 -16.96 24.23
C SER A 285 0.25 -17.16 24.67
N GLY A 286 -0.09 -18.40 25.03
CA GLY A 286 -1.44 -18.77 25.44
C GLY A 286 -2.31 -19.23 24.28
N THR A 287 -3.60 -19.37 24.54
CA THR A 287 -4.56 -19.89 23.58
C THR A 287 -5.74 -18.93 23.45
N ILE A 288 -6.16 -18.66 22.22
CA ILE A 288 -7.43 -17.97 21.95
C ILE A 288 -8.45 -19.03 21.55
N HIS A 289 -9.47 -19.24 22.40
CA HIS A 289 -10.54 -20.17 22.07
C HIS A 289 -11.32 -19.69 20.84
N SER A 290 -11.94 -20.64 20.12
CA SER A 290 -12.83 -20.37 19.00
C SER A 290 -13.87 -19.29 19.34
N GLY A 291 -13.94 -18.24 18.52
CA GLY A 291 -14.86 -17.10 18.71
C GLY A 291 -14.53 -16.16 19.88
N ALA A 292 -13.47 -16.42 20.64
CA ALA A 292 -13.10 -15.59 21.79
C ALA A 292 -12.18 -14.43 21.39
N ALA A 293 -12.22 -13.36 22.19
CA ALA A 293 -11.26 -12.27 22.11
C ALA A 293 -10.39 -12.19 23.37
N ILE A 294 -9.13 -11.82 23.19
CA ILE A 294 -8.18 -11.54 24.28
C ILE A 294 -7.57 -10.17 24.10
N THR A 295 -7.19 -9.52 25.20
CA THR A 295 -6.40 -8.29 25.18
C THR A 295 -4.96 -8.61 25.58
N VAL A 296 -4.04 -8.34 24.67
CA VAL A 296 -2.60 -8.51 24.86
C VAL A 296 -2.00 -7.19 25.30
N LYS A 297 -1.30 -7.19 26.44
CA LYS A 297 -0.48 -6.05 26.86
C LYS A 297 0.86 -6.09 26.14
N LEU A 298 1.27 -4.97 25.54
CA LEU A 298 2.53 -4.89 24.81
C LEU A 298 3.73 -4.71 25.75
N SER A 299 4.86 -5.29 25.37
CA SER A 299 6.17 -5.03 25.97
C SER A 299 6.79 -3.76 25.37
N GLN A 300 7.87 -3.25 25.97
CA GLN A 300 8.61 -2.09 25.44
C GLN A 300 9.29 -2.36 24.07
N GLU A 301 9.34 -3.62 23.63
CA GLU A 301 9.91 -4.00 22.34
C GLU A 301 9.07 -3.49 21.17
N VAL A 302 7.74 -3.37 21.36
CA VAL A 302 6.79 -2.90 20.34
C VAL A 302 6.20 -1.58 20.82
N GLN A 303 6.19 -0.57 19.94
CA GLN A 303 5.72 0.77 20.31
C GLN A 303 4.61 1.26 19.38
N LEU A 304 3.44 1.54 19.95
CA LEU A 304 2.29 2.08 19.24
C LEU A 304 2.28 3.61 19.32
N GLY A 305 3.11 4.26 18.50
CA GLY A 305 3.25 5.72 18.53
C GLY A 305 1.94 6.50 18.32
N ASN A 306 1.70 7.50 19.16
CA ASN A 306 0.55 8.42 19.10
C ASN A 306 0.52 9.40 17.91
N LYS A 307 1.39 9.22 16.93
CA LYS A 307 1.43 9.98 15.67
C LYS A 307 0.92 9.15 14.48
N GLY A 308 0.19 8.10 14.78
CA GLY A 308 -0.19 7.07 13.84
C GLY A 308 0.87 5.98 13.70
N GLY A 309 0.40 4.77 13.41
CA GLY A 309 1.21 3.57 13.40
C GLY A 309 0.51 2.42 12.70
N ILE A 310 1.17 1.26 12.73
CA ILE A 310 0.62 0.01 12.21
C ILE A 310 0.85 -1.08 13.25
N VAL A 311 -0.07 -2.04 13.29
CA VAL A 311 0.04 -3.25 14.10
C VAL A 311 -0.11 -4.43 13.16
N THR A 312 0.85 -5.35 13.18
CA THR A 312 0.82 -6.56 12.35
C THR A 312 0.83 -7.79 13.24
N LEU A 313 -0.08 -8.73 13.02
CA LEU A 313 -0.09 -10.04 13.66
C LEU A 313 0.56 -11.06 12.73
N LEU A 314 1.54 -11.79 13.24
CA LEU A 314 2.28 -12.83 12.53
C LEU A 314 2.05 -14.18 13.19
N ASN A 315 1.90 -15.25 12.40
CA ASN A 315 1.85 -16.61 12.93
C ASN A 315 3.25 -17.15 13.29
N ASP A 316 3.30 -18.41 13.71
CA ASP A 316 4.50 -19.17 14.06
C ASP A 316 5.52 -19.34 12.92
N LYS A 317 5.09 -19.17 11.66
CA LYS A 317 5.95 -19.13 10.48
C LYS A 317 6.38 -17.72 10.08
N GLY A 318 5.93 -16.70 10.80
CA GLY A 318 6.18 -15.29 10.47
C GLY A 318 5.31 -14.76 9.33
N LEU A 319 4.29 -15.49 8.89
CA LEU A 319 3.32 -15.05 7.88
C LEU A 319 2.30 -14.08 8.50
N LYS A 320 1.89 -13.06 7.74
CA LYS A 320 0.92 -12.06 8.20
C LYS A 320 -0.48 -12.67 8.32
N VAL A 321 -1.03 -12.71 9.52
CA VAL A 321 -2.40 -13.19 9.77
C VAL A 321 -3.39 -12.04 9.65
N ASP A 322 -3.05 -10.88 10.21
CA ASP A 322 -3.85 -9.66 10.10
C ASP A 322 -2.97 -8.44 10.29
N GLY A 323 -3.45 -7.27 9.87
CA GLY A 323 -2.74 -6.03 10.10
C GLY A 323 -3.62 -4.81 9.93
N VAL A 324 -3.45 -3.86 10.84
CA VAL A 324 -4.21 -2.61 10.88
C VAL A 324 -3.27 -1.41 10.88
N SER A 325 -3.79 -0.26 10.50
CA SER A 325 -3.10 1.03 10.60
C SER A 325 -4.00 2.05 11.28
N TYR A 326 -3.40 3.08 11.87
CA TYR A 326 -4.13 4.19 12.46
C TYR A 326 -3.36 5.50 12.28
N THR A 327 -4.10 6.61 12.24
CA THR A 327 -3.55 7.96 12.09
C THR A 327 -3.28 8.62 13.43
N ALA A 328 -2.57 9.76 13.40
CA ALA A 328 -2.43 10.61 14.58
C ALA A 328 -3.81 11.03 15.12
N GLU A 329 -4.75 11.38 14.25
CA GLU A 329 -6.11 11.80 14.64
C GLU A 329 -6.85 10.70 15.41
N GLN A 330 -6.80 9.45 14.93
CA GLN A 330 -7.44 8.32 15.61
C GLN A 330 -6.82 8.01 16.98
N SER A 331 -5.56 8.37 17.20
CA SER A 331 -4.82 8.11 18.45
C SER A 331 -4.84 9.27 19.46
N GLN A 332 -5.51 10.38 19.16
CA GLN A 332 -5.50 11.57 20.01
C GLN A 332 -6.21 11.38 21.36
N LYS A 333 -7.23 10.52 21.43
CA LYS A 333 -8.05 10.36 22.63
C LYS A 333 -7.36 9.46 23.65
N GLU A 334 -6.82 10.06 24.70
CA GLU A 334 -6.17 9.36 25.81
C GLU A 334 -7.15 8.42 26.54
N GLY A 335 -6.73 7.18 26.80
CA GLY A 335 -7.51 6.13 27.45
C GLY A 335 -8.52 5.41 26.56
N TRP A 336 -8.69 5.82 25.30
CA TRP A 336 -9.64 5.21 24.39
C TRP A 336 -8.98 4.15 23.51
N THR A 337 -9.61 2.99 23.43
CA THR A 337 -9.27 1.95 22.47
C THR A 337 -9.75 2.38 21.08
N ILE A 338 -8.83 2.39 20.11
CA ILE A 338 -9.16 2.49 18.69
C ILE A 338 -9.82 1.16 18.28
N VAL A 339 -10.95 1.24 17.59
CA VAL A 339 -11.66 0.08 17.02
C VAL A 339 -11.40 0.08 15.51
N PHE A 340 -11.11 -1.10 14.96
CA PHE A 340 -10.77 -1.30 13.55
C PHE A 340 -11.91 -1.98 12.78
#